data_AF-A0A2N3B1Z1-F1
#
_entry.id   AF-A0A2N3B1Z1-F1
#
_cell.length_a   1.000
_cell.length_b   1.000
_cell.length_c   1.000
_cell.angle_alpha   90.00
_cell.angle_beta   90.00
_cell.angle_gamma   90.00
#
_symmetry.space_group_name_H-M   'P 1'
#
loop_
_entity.id
_entity.type
_entity.pdbx_description
1 polymer ?
#
loop_
_entity_poly.entity_id
_entity_poly.type
_entity_poly.pdbx_seq_one_letter_code
_entity_poly.pdbx_strand_id
1 'polypeptide(L)'
;MFGTVQGRAESLLWKRKYFEHEAEVRLILIDRTKPSADVPSIRLLNFDPNETFLTVSVDPRLVSFEAKEREQEIRDAGFAGEVKRDDSYQKVLSLLEMHRDWDQPEFGSP
;
A
#
# COMPACT_ATOMS: atom_id res chain seq x y z
N MET A 1 7.17 -17.14 -0.21
CA MET A 1 8.51 -16.53 -0.15
C MET A 1 8.39 -15.10 -0.67
N PHE A 2 8.29 -14.11 0.22
CA PHE A 2 8.29 -12.69 -0.15
C PHE A 2 9.72 -12.29 -0.51
N GLY A 3 10.06 -12.10 -1.78
CA GLY A 3 11.45 -11.77 -2.14
C GLY A 3 11.86 -11.80 -3.61
N THR A 4 11.04 -12.26 -4.54
CA THR A 4 11.40 -12.27 -5.97
C THR A 4 10.52 -11.31 -6.75
N VAL A 5 10.89 -10.02 -6.72
CA VAL A 5 10.22 -8.94 -7.48
C VAL A 5 10.53 -9.08 -8.97
N GLN A 6 9.82 -10.00 -9.64
CA GLN A 6 9.61 -9.98 -11.09
C GLN A 6 8.36 -9.12 -11.35
N GLY A 7 8.58 -7.81 -11.48
CA GLY A 7 7.52 -6.83 -11.75
C GLY A 7 8.00 -5.37 -11.70
N ARG A 8 9.25 -5.08 -12.08
CA ARG A 8 10.02 -3.92 -11.58
C ARG A 8 9.71 -2.53 -12.16
N ALA A 9 8.90 -2.39 -13.22
CA ALA A 9 8.58 -1.07 -13.78
C ALA A 9 7.09 -0.89 -14.08
N GLU A 10 6.44 -1.90 -14.66
CA GLU A 10 5.02 -1.82 -15.02
C GLU A 10 4.11 -1.71 -13.78
N SER A 11 4.46 -2.36 -12.67
CA SER A 11 3.72 -2.22 -11.41
C SER A 11 3.83 -0.80 -10.83
N LEU A 12 4.95 -0.10 -11.03
CA LEU A 12 5.12 1.29 -10.63
C LEU A 12 4.23 2.23 -11.45
N LEU A 13 3.84 1.82 -12.66
CA LEU A 13 2.92 2.56 -13.52
C LEU A 13 1.45 2.33 -13.19
N TRP A 14 1.09 1.35 -12.36
CA TRP A 14 -0.32 1.11 -11.98
C TRP A 14 -0.95 2.29 -11.26
N LYS A 15 -0.13 3.09 -10.56
CA LYS A 15 -0.55 4.32 -9.89
C LYS A 15 -0.75 5.50 -10.85
N ARG A 16 -0.26 5.42 -12.10
CA ARG A 16 -0.34 6.52 -13.08
C ARG A 16 -1.76 7.04 -13.29
N LYS A 17 -2.74 6.13 -13.44
CA LYS A 17 -4.13 6.54 -13.69
C LYS A 17 -4.78 7.19 -12.46
N TYR A 18 -4.38 6.77 -11.26
CA TYR A 18 -4.94 7.33 -10.03
C TYR A 18 -4.45 8.76 -9.78
N PHE A 19 -3.18 9.04 -10.05
CA PHE A 19 -2.55 10.36 -9.88
C PHE A 19 -2.51 11.18 -11.17
N GLU A 20 -3.39 10.91 -12.13
CA GLU A 20 -3.44 11.67 -13.39
C GLU A 20 -3.78 13.15 -13.19
N HIS A 21 -4.41 13.47 -12.06
CA HIS A 21 -4.73 14.84 -11.65
C HIS A 21 -3.51 15.63 -11.14
N GLU A 22 -2.35 14.99 -10.96
CA GLU A 22 -1.10 15.62 -10.53
C GLU A 22 -0.17 15.89 -11.72
N ALA A 23 0.59 16.99 -11.67
CA ALA A 23 1.62 17.31 -12.66
C ALA A 23 2.94 16.57 -12.36
N GLU A 24 2.92 15.23 -12.42
CA GLU A 24 4.05 14.40 -12.01
C GLU A 24 4.94 13.96 -13.20
N VAL A 25 6.26 13.99 -13.01
CA VAL A 25 7.26 13.42 -13.94
C VAL A 25 7.97 12.25 -13.25
N ARG A 26 7.89 11.04 -13.85
CA ARG A 26 8.55 9.83 -13.33
C ARG A 26 9.73 9.42 -14.22
N LEU A 27 10.93 9.38 -13.64
CA LEU A 27 12.14 8.87 -14.26
C LEU A 27 12.47 7.49 -13.67
N ILE A 28 12.50 6.45 -14.52
CA ILE A 28 12.82 5.08 -14.12
C ILE A 28 14.11 4.66 -14.84
N LEU A 29 15.18 4.44 -14.08
CA LEU A 29 16.46 3.94 -14.60
C LEU A 29 16.61 2.46 -14.27
N ILE A 30 16.77 1.62 -15.29
CA ILE A 30 17.07 0.20 -15.12
C ILE A 30 18.48 -0.06 -15.65
N ASP A 31 19.46 -0.03 -14.75
CA ASP A 31 20.83 -0.44 -15.07
C ASP A 31 20.93 -1.97 -15.01
N ARG A 32 21.10 -2.59 -16.17
CA ARG A 32 21.24 -4.06 -16.31
C ARG A 32 22.69 -4.54 -16.23
N THR A 33 23.65 -3.61 -16.15
CA THR A 33 25.08 -3.89 -16.13
C THR A 33 25.65 -3.93 -14.72
N LYS A 34 24.93 -3.32 -13.75
CA LYS A 34 25.26 -3.44 -12.33
C LYS A 34 24.87 -4.82 -11.80
N PRO A 35 25.77 -5.52 -11.05
CA PRO A 35 25.36 -6.66 -10.25
C PRO A 35 24.22 -6.23 -9.31
N SER A 36 23.32 -7.16 -8.95
CA SER A 36 22.26 -6.87 -7.98
C SER A 36 22.90 -6.24 -6.76
N ALA A 37 22.61 -4.95 -6.53
CA ALA A 37 23.25 -4.22 -5.46
C ALA A 37 23.10 -5.03 -4.16
N ASP A 38 24.20 -5.22 -3.44
CA ASP A 38 24.13 -5.64 -2.04
C ASP A 38 23.12 -4.74 -1.33
N VAL A 39 22.35 -5.34 -0.41
CA VAL A 39 21.24 -4.72 0.33
C VAL A 39 21.53 -3.23 0.54
N PRO A 40 20.69 -2.32 0.01
CA PRO A 40 21.03 -0.92 -0.04
C PRO A 40 21.37 -0.41 1.36
N SER A 41 22.44 0.38 1.48
CA SER A 41 22.81 1.03 2.72
C SER A 41 21.60 1.83 3.22
N ILE A 42 20.99 1.40 4.32
CA ILE A 42 19.87 2.12 4.94
C ILE A 42 20.40 3.50 5.30
N ARG A 43 19.88 4.53 4.63
CA ARG A 43 20.15 5.93 4.96
C ARG A 43 19.08 6.36 5.95
N LEU A 44 19.49 6.61 7.19
CA LEU A 44 18.63 7.27 8.17
C LEU A 44 18.65 8.77 7.85
N LEU A 45 17.47 9.32 7.54
CA LEU A 45 17.29 10.74 7.32
C LEU A 45 16.56 11.31 8.55
N ASN A 46 17.07 12.42 9.07
CA ASN A 46 16.36 13.15 10.12
C ASN A 46 15.29 14.02 9.46
N PHE A 47 14.03 13.83 9.86
CA PHE A 47 12.92 14.66 9.44
C PHE A 47 11.88 14.70 10.55
N ASP A 48 11.14 15.81 10.64
CA ASP A 48 9.97 15.90 11.54
C ASP A 48 8.71 15.48 10.78
N PRO A 49 8.04 14.39 11.17
CA PRO A 49 6.78 13.97 10.56
C PRO A 49 5.70 15.04 10.60
N ASN A 50 5.66 15.89 11.63
CA ASN A 50 4.64 16.93 11.79
C ASN A 50 4.86 18.14 10.88
N GLU A 51 6.09 18.38 10.43
CA GLU A 51 6.40 19.41 9.43
C GLU A 51 6.32 18.86 7.99
N THR A 52 6.48 17.54 7.83
CA THR A 52 6.63 16.91 6.51
C THR A 52 5.33 16.34 5.97
N PHE A 53 4.51 15.71 6.82
CA PHE A 53 3.29 15.03 6.39
C PHE A 53 2.05 15.86 6.74
N LEU A 54 1.19 16.09 5.74
CA LEU A 54 -0.10 16.76 5.95
C LEU A 54 -1.15 15.79 6.52
N THR A 55 -1.18 14.58 5.96
CA THR A 55 -2.16 13.55 6.31
C THR A 55 -1.50 12.17 6.26
N VAL A 56 -1.84 11.32 7.22
CA VAL A 56 -1.54 9.89 7.21
C VAL A 56 -2.83 9.12 6.90
N SER A 57 -2.76 8.17 5.99
CA SER A 57 -3.90 7.30 5.68
C SER A 57 -3.63 5.87 6.09
N VAL A 58 -4.53 5.29 6.88
CA VAL A 58 -4.46 3.89 7.32
C VAL A 58 -5.03 3.00 6.21
N ASP A 59 -4.48 1.79 6.06
CA ASP A 59 -4.92 0.84 5.03
C ASP A 59 -6.43 0.56 5.15
N PRO A 60 -7.22 0.81 4.09
CA PRO A 60 -8.68 0.70 4.13
C PRO A 60 -9.18 -0.74 4.24
N ARG A 61 -8.29 -1.74 4.19
CA ARG A 61 -8.64 -3.17 4.32
C ARG A 61 -8.62 -3.65 5.77
N LEU A 62 -8.06 -2.87 6.69
CA LEU A 62 -8.07 -3.20 8.11
C LEU A 62 -9.51 -3.25 8.62
N VAL A 63 -9.78 -4.24 9.47
CA VAL A 63 -11.04 -4.26 10.21
C VAL A 63 -11.02 -3.18 11.30
N SER A 64 -12.20 -2.80 11.80
CA SER A 64 -12.36 -1.58 12.60
C SER A 64 -11.47 -1.51 13.84
N PHE A 65 -11.14 -2.63 14.48
CA PHE A 65 -10.26 -2.62 15.66
C PHE A 65 -8.79 -2.40 15.27
N GLU A 66 -8.31 -3.08 14.23
CA GLU A 66 -6.94 -2.93 13.74
C GLU A 66 -6.68 -1.49 13.28
N ALA A 67 -7.65 -0.88 12.60
CA ALA A 67 -7.55 0.51 12.16
C ALA A 67 -7.39 1.47 13.36
N LYS A 68 -8.15 1.26 14.43
CA LYS A 68 -8.07 2.07 15.66
C LYS A 68 -6.75 1.88 16.40
N GLU A 69 -6.24 0.65 16.46
CA GLU A 69 -4.92 0.40 17.04
C GLU A 69 -3.83 1.15 16.28
N ARG A 70 -3.85 1.13 14.94
CA ARG A 70 -2.87 1.88 14.13
C ARG A 70 -3.01 3.39 14.28
N GLU A 71 -4.23 3.90 14.34
CA GLU A 71 -4.43 5.32 14.61
C GLU A 71 -3.86 5.70 15.98
N GLN A 72 -4.12 4.89 17.02
CA GLN A 72 -3.60 5.15 18.35
C GLN A 72 -2.07 5.13 18.39
N GLU A 73 -1.43 4.15 17.75
CA GLU A 73 0.04 4.08 17.62
C GLU A 73 0.61 5.36 16.98
N ILE A 74 -0.04 5.88 15.94
CA ILE A 74 0.37 7.12 15.27
C ILE A 74 0.23 8.33 16.21
N ARG A 75 -0.85 8.38 17.01
CA ARG A 75 -1.07 9.45 17.99
C ARG A 75 -0.08 9.39 19.15
N ASP A 76 0.18 8.20 19.67
CA ASP A 76 1.13 7.98 20.76
C ASP A 76 2.57 8.31 20.33
N ALA A 77 2.89 8.16 19.05
CA ALA A 77 4.15 8.61 18.45
C ALA A 77 4.27 10.14 18.31
N GLY A 78 3.21 10.90 18.63
CA GLY A 78 3.21 12.36 18.63
C GLY A 78 2.83 13.01 17.29
N PHE A 79 2.19 12.29 16.37
CA PHE A 79 1.70 12.88 15.13
C PHE A 79 0.41 13.67 15.36
N ALA A 80 0.48 14.97 15.12
CA ALA A 80 -0.61 15.93 15.29
C ALA A 80 -1.44 16.17 14.02
N GLY A 81 -0.95 15.71 12.86
CA GLY A 81 -1.64 15.89 11.57
C GLY A 81 -2.93 15.05 11.44
N GLU A 82 -3.57 15.16 10.28
CA GLU A 82 -4.79 14.41 10.00
C GLU A 82 -4.48 12.92 9.82
N VAL A 83 -5.25 12.05 10.48
CA VAL A 83 -5.23 10.60 10.23
C VAL A 83 -6.59 10.25 9.64
N LYS A 84 -6.60 9.71 8.41
CA LYS A 84 -7.84 9.36 7.72
C LYS A 84 -7.81 7.94 7.18
N ARG A 85 -8.98 7.48 6.76
CA ARG A 85 -9.11 6.28 5.93
C ARG A 85 -9.09 6.72 4.47
N ASP A 86 -8.28 6.06 3.65
CA ASP A 86 -8.25 6.31 2.21
C ASP A 86 -8.68 5.06 1.46
N ASP A 87 -9.90 5.07 0.93
CA ASP A 87 -10.48 3.95 0.18
C ASP A 87 -9.98 3.90 -1.28
N SER A 88 -9.02 4.76 -1.67
CA SER A 88 -8.39 4.79 -3.00
C SER A 88 -7.86 3.44 -3.49
N TYR A 89 -7.45 2.57 -2.56
CA TYR A 89 -6.95 1.22 -2.83
C TYR A 89 -8.03 0.14 -2.82
N GLN A 90 -9.29 0.45 -2.45
CA GLN A 90 -10.39 -0.50 -2.56
C GLN A 90 -10.87 -0.60 -4.01
N LYS A 91 -10.14 -1.35 -4.84
CA LYS A 91 -10.68 -1.97 -6.08
C LYS A 91 -11.39 -3.30 -5.77
N VAL A 92 -12.16 -3.35 -4.70
CA VAL A 92 -12.95 -4.54 -4.37
C VAL A 92 -14.40 -4.23 -4.73
N LEU A 93 -14.79 -4.62 -5.94
CA LEU A 93 -16.19 -4.49 -6.39
C LEU A 93 -17.13 -5.39 -5.58
N SER A 94 -16.62 -6.43 -4.92
CA SER A 94 -17.34 -7.27 -3.94
C SER A 94 -16.34 -8.11 -3.14
N LEU A 95 -16.46 -8.12 -1.81
CA LEU A 95 -15.81 -9.11 -0.93
C LEU A 95 -16.86 -10.18 -0.64
N LEU A 96 -16.65 -11.41 -1.11
CA LEU A 96 -17.51 -12.54 -0.78
C LEU A 96 -16.86 -13.32 0.36
N GLU A 97 -17.37 -13.15 1.58
CA GLU A 97 -16.93 -13.96 2.72
C GLU A 97 -17.60 -15.34 2.64
N MET A 98 -16.82 -16.37 2.32
CA MET A 98 -17.33 -17.74 2.29
C MET A 98 -17.35 -18.33 3.71
N HIS A 99 -18.54 -18.46 4.29
CA HIS A 99 -18.75 -19.17 5.54
C HIS A 99 -18.55 -20.69 5.34
N ARG A 100 -18.02 -21.35 6.37
CA ARG A 100 -17.76 -22.81 6.36
C ARG A 100 -19.05 -23.63 6.21
N ASP A 101 -20.18 -23.02 6.55
CA ASP A 101 -21.52 -23.62 6.54
C ASP A 101 -22.27 -23.37 5.23
N TRP A 102 -21.61 -22.75 4.24
CA TRP A 102 -22.21 -22.49 2.95
C TRP A 102 -22.26 -23.78 2.14
N ASP A 103 -23.46 -24.16 1.70
CA ASP A 103 -23.67 -25.24 0.75
C ASP A 103 -22.70 -25.11 -0.43
N GLN A 104 -21.97 -26.19 -0.71
CA GLN A 104 -21.01 -26.18 -1.82
C GLN A 104 -21.78 -25.87 -3.11
N PRO A 105 -21.33 -24.89 -3.91
CA PRO A 105 -21.95 -24.65 -5.20
C PRO A 105 -21.78 -25.92 -6.05
N GLU A 106 -22.91 -26.51 -6.46
CA GLU A 106 -22.90 -27.61 -7.43
C GLU A 106 -22.41 -27.06 -8.76
N PHE A 107 -21.11 -27.21 -9.02
CA PHE A 107 -20.57 -26.99 -10.35
C PHE A 107 -21.06 -28.16 -11.22
N GLY A 108 -22.09 -27.90 -12.03
CA GLY A 108 -22.55 -28.84 -13.05
C GLY A 108 -21.36 -29.31 -13.89
N SER A 109 -21.25 -30.63 -14.07
CA SER A 109 -20.23 -31.25 -14.92
C SER A 109 -20.35 -30.76 -16.37
N PRO A 110 -19.23 -30.69 -17.11
CA PRO A 110 -19.18 -30.09 -18.46
C PRO A 110 -20.08 -30.78 -19.48
#